data_AF-A0A2S5L8H9-F1
#
_entry.id   AF-A0A2S5L8H9-F1
#
_cell.length_a   1.000
_cell.length_b   1.000
_cell.length_c   1.000
_cell.angle_alpha   90.00
_cell.angle_beta   90.00
_cell.angle_gamma   90.00
#
_symmetry.space_group_name_H-M   'P 1'
#
loop_
_entity.id
_entity.type
_entity.pdbx_description
1 polymer ?
#
loop_
_entity_poly.entity_id
_entity_poly.type
_entity_poly.pdbx_seq_one_letter_code
_entity_poly.pdbx_strand_id
1 'polypeptide(L)'
;MHLSFYPLAVVTAGLFSLLAILWMFAPAAFLTAWGVKDSAEARLIGRRVAALYAGVAVMFFIARNAALSMPRTALVYGLISICLILATLGCYELLAGRARKGILAAVLIELALSLLFMQIT
;
A
#
# COMPACT_ATOMS: atom_id res chain seq x y z
N MET A 1 10.05 -18.96 -12.70
CA MET A 1 10.40 -17.57 -13.06
C MET A 1 11.11 -16.96 -11.88
N HIS A 2 12.38 -16.56 -12.02
CA HIS A 2 13.05 -15.80 -10.95
C HIS A 2 12.52 -14.37 -10.98
N LEU A 3 11.73 -13.98 -9.98
CA LEU A 3 11.29 -12.60 -9.82
C LEU A 3 12.52 -11.74 -9.48
N SER A 4 12.65 -10.60 -10.15
CA SER A 4 13.72 -9.63 -9.88
C SER A 4 13.18 -8.47 -9.08
N PHE A 5 14.00 -7.86 -8.24
CA PHE A 5 13.62 -6.70 -7.43
C PHE A 5 13.23 -5.49 -8.29
N TYR A 6 13.89 -5.28 -9.43
CA TYR A 6 13.64 -4.13 -10.30
C TYR A 6 12.17 -3.98 -10.74
N PRO A 7 11.54 -4.98 -11.40
CA PRO A 7 10.15 -4.84 -11.83
C PRO A 7 9.19 -4.68 -10.64
N LEU A 8 9.43 -5.40 -9.53
CA LEU A 8 8.60 -5.23 -8.32
C LEU A 8 8.71 -3.81 -7.76
N ALA A 9 9.92 -3.24 -7.70
CA ALA A 9 10.13 -1.90 -7.19
C ALA A 9 9.46 -0.84 -8.07
N VAL A 10 9.54 -0.96 -9.39
CA VAL A 10 8.88 -0.04 -10.34
C VAL A 10 7.35 -0.14 -10.24
N VAL A 11 6.79 -1.35 -10.22
CA VAL A 11 5.34 -1.56 -10.07
C VAL A 11 4.85 -1.02 -8.73
N THR A 12 5.57 -1.29 -7.65
CA THR A 12 5.24 -0.78 -6.32
C THR A 12 5.29 0.74 -6.28
N ALA A 13 6.34 1.36 -6.83
CA ALA A 13 6.43 2.81 -6.92
C ALA A 13 5.24 3.41 -7.70
N GLY A 14 4.87 2.82 -8.83
CA GLY A 14 3.72 3.25 -9.62
C GLY A 14 2.40 3.13 -8.86
N LEU A 15 2.17 1.98 -8.20
CA LEU A 15 0.96 1.72 -7.42
C LEU A 15 0.82 2.69 -6.25
N PHE A 16 1.88 2.87 -5.45
CA PHE A 16 1.87 3.78 -4.30
C PHE A 16 1.77 5.25 -4.74
N SER A 17 2.31 5.63 -5.89
CA SER A 17 2.09 6.95 -6.49
C SER A 17 0.61 7.16 -6.86
N LEU A 18 -0.02 6.17 -7.49
CA LEU A 18 -1.45 6.23 -7.84
C LEU A 18 -2.32 6.33 -6.58
N LEU A 19 -2.04 5.52 -5.56
CA LEU A 19 -2.71 5.57 -4.26
C LEU A 19 -2.56 6.95 -3.61
N ALA A 20 -1.35 7.52 -3.62
CA ALA A 20 -1.08 8.85 -3.08
C ALA A 20 -1.90 9.93 -3.81
N ILE A 21 -1.91 9.93 -5.15
CA ILE A 21 -2.67 10.90 -5.95
C ILE A 21 -4.17 10.78 -5.64
N LEU A 22 -4.71 9.56 -5.68
CA LEU A 22 -6.13 9.33 -5.43
C LEU A 22 -6.53 9.72 -4.00
N TRP A 23 -5.72 9.42 -2.98
CA TRP A 23 -6.00 9.85 -1.60
C TRP A 23 -5.84 11.36 -1.40
N MET A 24 -4.92 12.00 -2.13
CA MET A 24 -4.69 13.44 -2.01
C MET A 24 -5.85 14.25 -2.59
N PHE A 25 -6.31 13.87 -3.80
CA PHE A 25 -7.27 14.67 -4.57
C PHE A 25 -8.71 14.11 -4.55
N ALA A 26 -8.88 12.81 -4.40
CA ALA A 26 -10.19 12.13 -4.44
C ALA A 26 -10.44 11.17 -3.27
N PRO A 27 -10.21 11.56 -1.99
CA PRO A 27 -10.37 10.66 -0.84
C PRO A 27 -11.79 10.11 -0.69
N ALA A 28 -12.81 10.87 -1.10
CA ALA A 28 -14.21 10.45 -1.04
C ALA A 28 -14.47 9.19 -1.90
N ALA A 29 -13.74 9.00 -3.01
CA ALA A 29 -13.88 7.83 -3.86
C ALA A 29 -13.46 6.55 -3.13
N PHE A 30 -12.35 6.58 -2.39
CA PHE A 30 -11.90 5.45 -1.56
C PHE A 30 -12.88 5.15 -0.44
N LEU A 31 -13.28 6.18 0.32
CA LEU A 31 -14.22 6.01 1.43
C LEU A 31 -15.53 5.38 0.94
N THR A 32 -16.05 5.86 -0.19
CA THR A 32 -17.27 5.32 -0.81
C THR A 32 -17.07 3.88 -1.28
N ALA A 33 -15.94 3.56 -1.92
CA ALA A 33 -15.63 2.20 -2.36
C ALA A 33 -15.55 1.22 -1.18
N TRP A 34 -15.03 1.65 -0.03
CA TRP A 34 -14.99 0.87 1.20
C TRP A 34 -16.31 0.90 1.97
N GLY A 35 -17.30 1.66 1.52
CA GLY A 35 -18.58 1.85 2.21
C GLY A 35 -18.44 2.56 3.56
N VAL A 36 -17.35 3.29 3.76
CA VAL A 36 -17.08 4.14 4.93
C VAL A 36 -17.73 5.50 4.71
N LYS A 37 -18.26 6.10 5.79
CA LYS A 37 -18.86 7.44 5.74
C LYS A 37 -17.82 8.47 5.28
N ASP A 38 -18.15 9.22 4.22
CA ASP A 38 -17.36 10.38 3.83
C ASP A 38 -17.53 11.49 4.89
N SER A 39 -16.43 11.81 5.60
CA SER A 39 -16.42 12.81 6.65
C SER A 39 -15.15 13.67 6.56
N ALA A 40 -15.19 14.88 7.14
CA ALA A 40 -14.05 15.78 7.11
C ALA A 40 -12.81 15.17 7.80
N GLU A 41 -13.03 14.42 8.89
CA GLU A 41 -12.01 13.73 9.68
C GLU A 41 -11.37 12.59 8.88
N ALA A 42 -12.19 11.75 8.23
CA ALA A 42 -11.70 10.66 7.39
C ALA A 42 -10.89 11.18 6.20
N ARG A 43 -11.32 12.27 5.57
CA ARG A 43 -10.58 12.94 4.48
C ARG A 43 -9.29 13.59 4.95
N LEU A 44 -9.27 14.19 6.16
CA LEU A 44 -8.07 14.77 6.76
C LEU A 44 -7.00 13.70 6.97
N ILE A 45 -7.36 12.58 7.62
CA ILE A 45 -6.44 11.46 7.85
C ILE A 45 -6.02 10.85 6.51
N GLY A 46 -6.96 10.66 5.58
CA GLY A 46 -6.70 10.16 4.24
C GLY A 46 -5.60 10.91 3.49
N ARG A 47 -5.65 12.25 3.48
CA ARG A 47 -4.60 13.08 2.86
C ARG A 47 -3.25 12.98 3.55
N ARG A 48 -3.21 12.75 4.86
CA ARG A 48 -1.95 12.48 5.58
C ARG A 48 -1.36 11.12 5.19
N VAL A 49 -2.21 10.10 5.05
CA VAL A 49 -1.80 8.78 4.56
C VAL A 49 -1.32 8.87 3.10
N ALA A 50 -1.92 9.73 2.27
CA ALA A 50 -1.45 10.00 0.91
C ALA A 50 0.03 10.40 0.85
N ALA A 51 0.47 11.27 1.77
CA ALA A 51 1.87 11.70 1.85
C ALA A 51 2.81 10.52 2.22
N LEU A 52 2.36 9.61 3.09
CA LEU A 52 3.12 8.41 3.43
C LEU A 52 3.25 7.48 2.21
N TYR A 53 2.17 7.27 1.45
CA TYR A 53 2.22 6.49 0.21
C TYR A 53 3.16 7.12 -0.84
N ALA A 54 3.13 8.44 -0.98
CA ALA A 54 4.08 9.14 -1.86
C ALA A 54 5.53 8.91 -1.43
N GLY A 55 5.81 8.93 -0.12
CA GLY A 55 7.14 8.63 0.42
C GLY A 55 7.61 7.21 0.07
N VAL A 56 6.75 6.20 0.28
CA VAL A 56 7.05 4.80 -0.10
C VAL A 56 7.32 4.70 -1.61
N ALA A 57 6.52 5.37 -2.43
CA ALA A 57 6.71 5.37 -3.89
C ALA A 57 8.09 5.92 -4.29
N VAL A 58 8.50 7.05 -3.71
CA VAL A 58 9.81 7.66 -3.96
C VAL A 58 10.95 6.73 -3.52
N MET A 59 10.83 6.13 -2.32
CA MET A 59 11.84 5.20 -1.80
C MET A 59 12.07 4.01 -2.76
N PHE A 60 10.98 3.36 -3.21
CA PHE A 60 11.08 2.22 -4.14
C PHE A 60 11.54 2.65 -5.53
N PHE A 61 11.12 3.81 -6.02
CA PHE A 61 11.57 4.31 -7.31
C PHE A 61 13.07 4.59 -7.31
N ILE A 62 13.60 5.25 -6.28
CA ILE A 62 15.03 5.54 -6.16
C ILE A 62 15.83 4.23 -5.99
N ALA A 63 15.35 3.33 -5.14
CA ALA A 63 16.04 2.07 -4.83
C ALA A 63 15.95 1.02 -5.94
N ARG A 64 15.17 1.22 -7.02
CA ARG A 64 14.83 0.19 -8.04
C ARG A 64 16.01 -0.61 -8.62
N ASN A 65 17.20 -0.03 -8.71
CA ASN A 65 18.42 -0.67 -9.22
C ASN A 65 19.38 -1.16 -8.12
N ALA A 66 18.96 -1.14 -6.86
CA ALA A 66 19.79 -1.56 -5.74
C ALA A 66 20.12 -3.05 -5.82
N ALA A 67 21.42 -3.37 -5.72
CA ALA A 67 21.88 -4.73 -5.53
C ALA A 67 21.39 -5.31 -4.18
N LEU A 68 21.46 -6.63 -4.04
CA LEU A 68 21.16 -7.28 -2.75
C LEU A 68 22.07 -6.71 -1.67
N SER A 69 21.46 -6.03 -0.69
CA SER A 69 22.16 -5.24 0.32
C SER A 69 21.23 -4.98 1.50
N MET A 70 21.80 -4.70 2.67
CA MET A 70 21.03 -4.42 3.89
C MET A 70 19.95 -3.33 3.70
N PRO A 71 20.22 -2.18 3.02
CA PRO A 71 19.18 -1.17 2.78
C PRO A 71 18.03 -1.66 1.90
N ARG A 72 18.33 -2.44 0.84
CA ARG A 72 17.29 -3.05 0.00
C ARG A 72 16.43 -4.00 0.84
N THR A 73 17.06 -4.87 1.62
CA THR A 73 16.36 -5.83 2.49
C THR A 73 15.49 -5.12 3.52
N ALA A 74 15.95 -4.01 4.11
CA ALA A 74 15.16 -3.20 5.02
C ALA A 74 13.92 -2.59 4.35
N LEU A 75 14.04 -2.07 3.12
CA LEU A 75 12.89 -1.59 2.35
C LEU A 75 11.87 -2.69 2.06
N VAL A 76 12.35 -3.88 1.68
CA VAL A 76 11.51 -5.05 1.42
C VAL A 76 10.72 -5.46 2.67
N TYR A 77 11.40 -5.69 3.80
CA TYR A 77 10.72 -6.06 5.05
C TYR A 77 9.82 -4.94 5.59
N GLY A 78 10.21 -3.68 5.42
CA GLY A 78 9.38 -2.54 5.77
C GLY A 78 8.06 -2.53 4.99
N LEU A 79 8.12 -2.74 3.67
CA LEU A 79 6.93 -2.83 2.83
C LEU A 79 6.05 -4.04 3.18
N ILE A 80 6.65 -5.22 3.36
CA ILE A 80 5.92 -6.43 3.80
C ILE A 80 5.18 -6.13 5.11
N SER A 81 5.86 -5.51 6.07
CA SER A 81 5.26 -5.18 7.37
C SER A 81 4.10 -4.19 7.22
N ILE A 82 4.25 -3.13 6.43
CA ILE A 82 3.17 -2.17 6.13
C ILE A 82 1.97 -2.88 5.53
N CYS A 83 2.18 -3.70 4.50
CA CYS A 83 1.10 -4.40 3.81
C CYS A 83 0.39 -5.42 4.72
N LEU A 84 1.11 -6.20 5.52
CA LEU A 84 0.48 -7.16 6.45
C LEU A 84 -0.32 -6.45 7.57
N ILE A 85 0.17 -5.32 8.08
CA ILE A 85 -0.58 -4.52 9.06
C ILE A 85 -1.84 -3.95 8.42
N LEU A 86 -1.76 -3.38 7.22
CA LEU A 86 -2.93 -2.87 6.49
C LEU A 86 -3.95 -3.97 6.19
N ALA A 87 -3.50 -5.15 5.74
CA ALA A 87 -4.37 -6.28 5.46
C ALA A 87 -5.09 -6.77 6.72
N THR A 88 -4.38 -6.81 7.84
CA THR A 88 -4.94 -7.17 9.15
C THR A 88 -6.00 -6.15 9.58
N LEU A 89 -5.71 -4.85 9.45
CA LEU A 89 -6.66 -3.78 9.75
C LEU A 89 -7.87 -3.83 8.81
N GLY A 90 -7.69 -4.07 7.52
CA GLY A 90 -8.79 -4.17 6.55
C GLY A 90 -9.73 -5.33 6.86
N CYS A 91 -9.18 -6.50 7.22
CA CYS A 91 -9.97 -7.63 7.72
C CYS A 91 -10.71 -7.29 9.02
N TYR A 92 -10.03 -6.66 9.98
CA TYR A 92 -10.62 -6.25 11.25
C TYR A 92 -11.78 -5.27 11.05
N GLU A 93 -11.62 -4.25 10.22
CA GLU A 93 -12.67 -3.25 9.93
C GLU A 93 -13.87 -3.85 9.19
N LEU A 94 -13.63 -4.87 8.34
CA LEU A 94 -14.70 -5.63 7.70
C LEU A 94 -15.47 -6.48 8.72
N LEU A 95 -14.77 -7.20 9.60
CA LEU A 95 -15.39 -8.03 10.64
C LEU A 95 -16.14 -7.18 11.68
N ALA A 96 -15.65 -5.98 11.97
CA ALA A 96 -16.32 -5.01 12.84
C ALA A 96 -17.52 -4.31 12.19
N GLY A 97 -17.81 -4.57 10.92
CA GLY A 97 -18.93 -3.95 10.18
C GLY A 97 -18.74 -2.46 9.87
N ARG A 98 -17.52 -1.93 10.04
CA ARG A 98 -17.18 -0.52 9.79
C ARG A 98 -16.82 -0.26 8.32
N ALA A 99 -16.34 -1.29 7.62
CA ALA A 99 -16.12 -1.29 6.18
C ALA A 99 -16.99 -2.35 5.49
N ARG A 100 -17.35 -2.11 4.23
CA ARG A 100 -18.00 -3.09 3.36
C ARG A 100 -16.97 -3.91 2.60
N LYS A 101 -17.45 -4.94 1.89
CA LYS A 101 -16.65 -5.87 1.07
C LYS A 101 -15.69 -5.20 0.08
N GLY A 102 -15.91 -3.94 -0.32
CA GLY A 102 -14.99 -3.20 -1.18
C GLY A 102 -13.58 -3.02 -0.60
N ILE A 103 -13.41 -3.10 0.72
CA ILE A 103 -12.08 -3.09 1.35
C ILE A 103 -11.25 -4.35 1.03
N LEU A 104 -11.90 -5.47 0.69
CA LEU A 104 -11.20 -6.73 0.37
C LEU A 104 -10.29 -6.60 -0.85
N ALA A 105 -10.60 -5.72 -1.80
CA ALA A 105 -9.72 -5.47 -2.93
C ALA A 105 -8.36 -4.90 -2.46
N ALA A 106 -8.35 -4.02 -1.47
CA ALA A 106 -7.12 -3.49 -0.88
C ALA A 106 -6.35 -4.60 -0.13
N VAL A 107 -7.05 -5.37 0.71
CA VAL A 107 -6.47 -6.52 1.45
C VAL A 107 -5.81 -7.52 0.50
N LEU A 108 -6.45 -7.85 -0.62
CA LEU A 108 -5.90 -8.78 -1.61
C LEU A 108 -4.62 -8.22 -2.27
N ILE A 109 -4.59 -6.93 -2.60
CA ILE A 109 -3.40 -6.27 -3.16
C ILE A 109 -2.26 -6.26 -2.14
N GLU A 110 -2.55 -5.97 -0.88
CA GLU A 110 -1.57 -5.94 0.21
C GLU A 110 -0.96 -7.31 0.47
N LEU A 111 -1.78 -8.36 0.51
CA LEU A 111 -1.31 -9.74 0.63
C LEU A 111 -0.50 -10.17 -0.59
N ALA A 112 -0.96 -9.85 -1.80
CA ALA A 112 -0.24 -10.17 -3.03
C ALA A 112 1.14 -9.52 -3.08
N LEU A 113 1.24 -8.24 -2.75
CA LEU A 113 2.53 -7.54 -2.66
C LEU A 113 3.44 -8.18 -1.61
N SER A 114 2.92 -8.47 -0.42
CA SER A 114 3.70 -9.10 0.65
C SER A 114 4.30 -10.43 0.20
N LEU A 115 3.50 -11.29 -0.44
CA LEU A 115 3.94 -12.58 -0.97
C LEU A 115 4.96 -12.42 -2.09
N LEU A 116 4.74 -11.50 -3.03
CA LEU A 116 5.67 -11.23 -4.13
C LEU A 116 7.03 -10.75 -3.62
N PHE A 117 7.06 -9.91 -2.59
CA PHE A 117 8.29 -9.42 -1.99
C PHE A 117 9.03 -10.49 -1.17
N MET A 118 8.30 -11.38 -0.47
CA MET A 118 8.90 -12.53 0.21
C MET A 118 9.64 -13.47 -0.74
N GLN A 119 9.23 -13.56 -2.02
CA GLN A 119 9.88 -14.42 -3.02
C GLN A 119 11.21 -13.88 -3.55
N ILE A 120 11.53 -12.61 -3.30
CA ILE A 120 12.76 -11.94 -3.77
C ILE A 120 13.68 -11.48 -2.62
N THR A 121 13.34 -11.91 -1.40
CA THR A 121 14.16 -11.71 -0.20
C THR A 121 15.16 -12.85 -0.10
#